data_AF-A0A8X8B8H9-F1
#
_entry.id   AF-A0A8X8B8H9-F1
#
_cell.length_a   1.000
_cell.length_b   1.000
_cell.length_c   1.000
_cell.angle_alpha   90.00
_cell.angle_beta   90.00
_cell.angle_gamma   90.00
#
_symmetry.space_group_name_H-M   'P 1'
#
loop_
_entity.id
_entity.type
_entity.pdbx_description
1 polymer ?
#
loop_
_entity_poly.entity_id
_entity_poly.type
_entity_poly.pdbx_seq_one_letter_code
_entity_poly.pdbx_strand_id
1 'polypeptide(L)'
;MWAVVDGVKENVGNFGVEPPRLFRGRGEHPKKRMRIHPSDITMTIGKGVPVPECPIQSLIKSIHNTVTWLTFWNDPINPKEFNYVFLAAGSALKGQSDKEKYEKAINLTNHIENIRATYTKNLTSKDVRKKQIAVATYLIDKLAIRTENEKVKFDLSFGSVREQDRYLPIANISRIMKRALPPNGKIVKDAKDTVQECVSEFISFITRASDKCQKEKRKTVNGEDLLWAMSTFTTTKHRVNY
;
A
#
# COMPACT_ATOMS: atom_id res chain seq x y z
N MET A 1 -15.02 -24.68 9.11
CA MET A 1 -13.71 -25.36 9.04
C MET A 1 -12.82 -24.79 10.14
N TRP A 2 -11.98 -25.62 10.76
CA TRP A 2 -11.19 -25.24 11.94
C TRP A 2 -9.77 -25.81 11.85
N ALA A 3 -8.85 -25.23 12.60
CA ALA A 3 -7.48 -25.70 12.82
C ALA A 3 -7.17 -25.70 14.32
N VAL A 4 -6.23 -26.52 14.77
CA VAL A 4 -5.74 -26.48 16.16
C VAL A 4 -4.45 -25.66 16.18
N VAL A 5 -4.45 -24.59 16.96
CA VAL A 5 -3.30 -23.71 17.16
C VAL A 5 -3.05 -23.64 18.66
N ASP A 6 -1.87 -24.05 19.11
CA ASP A 6 -1.48 -24.12 20.53
C ASP A 6 -2.49 -24.85 21.42
N GLY A 7 -3.07 -25.94 20.90
CA GLY A 7 -4.07 -26.75 21.60
C GLY A 7 -5.49 -26.19 21.58
N VAL A 8 -5.71 -24.99 21.03
CA VAL A 8 -7.03 -24.36 20.92
C VAL A 8 -7.59 -24.54 19.51
N LYS A 9 -8.88 -24.89 19.44
CA LYS A 9 -9.61 -25.03 18.18
C LYS A 9 -10.03 -23.65 17.67
N GLU A 10 -9.46 -23.23 16.56
CA GLU A 10 -9.67 -21.91 15.96
C GLU A 10 -10.34 -22.02 14.59
N ASN A 11 -11.22 -21.07 14.28
CA ASN A 11 -11.89 -21.03 12.98
C ASN A 11 -10.92 -20.57 11.88
N VAL A 12 -11.00 -21.20 10.70
CA VAL A 12 -10.19 -20.82 9.54
C VAL A 12 -10.97 -19.86 8.65
N GLY A 13 -10.33 -18.77 8.22
CA GLY A 13 -10.87 -17.80 7.27
C GLY A 13 -10.38 -18.07 5.85
N ASN A 14 -11.19 -17.72 4.85
CA ASN A 14 -10.86 -17.80 3.42
C ASN A 14 -10.19 -19.14 2.98
N PHE A 15 -10.70 -20.26 3.49
CA PHE A 15 -10.18 -21.61 3.17
C PHE A 15 -10.55 -22.08 1.76
N GLY A 16 -11.49 -21.41 1.09
CA GLY A 16 -11.88 -21.71 -0.28
C GLY A 16 -10.82 -21.22 -1.26
N VAL A 17 -10.16 -22.15 -1.96
CA VAL A 17 -9.31 -21.80 -3.09
C VAL A 17 -10.21 -21.31 -4.22
N GLU A 18 -9.91 -20.11 -4.75
CA GLU A 18 -10.75 -19.51 -5.78
C GLU A 18 -10.84 -20.41 -7.03
N PRO A 19 -12.04 -20.64 -7.59
CA PRO A 19 -12.19 -21.43 -8.80
C PRO A 19 -11.58 -20.71 -10.01
N PRO A 20 -11.16 -21.45 -11.05
CA PRO A 20 -10.70 -20.86 -12.30
C PRO A 20 -11.81 -20.01 -12.92
N ARG A 21 -11.47 -18.79 -13.35
CA ARG A 21 -12.40 -17.83 -13.96
C ARG A 21 -11.65 -16.85 -14.87
N LEU A 22 -12.37 -16.17 -15.77
CA LEU A 22 -11.79 -15.00 -16.44
C LEU A 22 -11.52 -13.92 -15.39
N PHE A 23 -10.32 -13.35 -15.41
CA PHE A 23 -9.95 -12.29 -14.48
C PHE A 23 -10.72 -11.02 -14.81
N ARG A 24 -11.47 -10.52 -13.85
CA ARG A 24 -12.08 -9.19 -13.88
C ARG A 24 -11.38 -8.31 -12.86
N GLY A 25 -10.24 -7.74 -13.26
CA GLY A 25 -9.58 -6.68 -12.50
C GLY A 25 -10.30 -5.34 -12.66
N ARG A 26 -9.91 -4.33 -11.87
CA ARG A 26 -10.25 -2.94 -12.17
C ARG A 26 -9.43 -2.48 -13.39
N GLY A 27 -10.05 -1.76 -14.32
CA GLY A 27 -9.43 -1.37 -15.60
C GLY A 27 -9.47 -2.48 -16.66
N GLU A 28 -8.89 -2.24 -17.83
CA GLU A 28 -8.86 -3.21 -18.94
C GLU A 28 -7.71 -4.22 -18.79
N HIS A 29 -8.02 -5.42 -18.32
CA HIS A 29 -7.04 -6.51 -18.20
C HIS A 29 -7.65 -7.87 -18.61
N PRO A 30 -7.47 -8.32 -19.86
CA PRO A 30 -7.93 -9.63 -20.31
C PRO A 30 -6.95 -10.73 -19.84
N LYS A 31 -7.04 -11.13 -18.57
CA LYS A 31 -6.26 -12.26 -18.03
C LYS A 31 -7.19 -13.40 -17.65
N LYS A 32 -6.68 -14.63 -17.62
CA LYS A 32 -7.41 -15.81 -17.14
C LYS A 32 -6.84 -16.22 -15.77
N ARG A 33 -7.67 -16.67 -14.84
CA ARG A 33 -7.23 -17.37 -13.61
C ARG A 33 -7.30 -18.86 -13.86
N MET A 34 -6.17 -19.53 -13.66
CA MET A 34 -6.02 -20.97 -13.84
C MET A 34 -6.40 -21.70 -12.56
N ARG A 35 -6.71 -22.99 -12.70
CA ARG A 35 -7.05 -23.85 -11.56
C ARG A 35 -5.79 -24.07 -10.73
N ILE A 36 -5.93 -23.98 -9.41
CA ILE A 36 -4.88 -24.34 -8.44
C ILE A 36 -5.04 -25.81 -8.10
N HIS A 37 -3.93 -26.56 -8.15
CA HIS A 37 -3.87 -27.96 -7.79
C HIS A 37 -3.26 -28.15 -6.40
N PRO A 38 -3.49 -29.30 -5.73
CA PRO A 38 -2.87 -29.58 -4.42
C PRO A 38 -1.34 -29.42 -4.43
N SER A 39 -0.68 -29.76 -5.54
CA SER A 39 0.76 -29.59 -5.73
C SER A 39 1.25 -28.14 -5.70
N ASP A 40 0.36 -27.16 -5.89
CA ASP A 40 0.69 -25.73 -5.89
C ASP A 40 0.56 -25.11 -4.50
N ILE A 41 -0.09 -25.82 -3.57
CA ILE A 41 -0.37 -25.36 -2.21
C ILE A 41 0.74 -25.85 -1.28
N THR A 42 1.23 -24.94 -0.44
CA THR A 42 2.16 -25.27 0.65
C THR A 42 1.48 -25.00 1.99
N MET A 43 1.51 -25.97 2.88
CA MET A 43 0.94 -25.90 4.22
C MET A 43 1.99 -25.58 5.27
N THR A 44 1.68 -24.70 6.21
CA THR A 44 2.47 -24.51 7.44
C THR A 44 1.94 -25.47 8.50
N ILE A 45 2.83 -26.29 9.03
CA ILE A 45 2.50 -27.33 10.02
C ILE A 45 3.47 -27.20 11.20
N GLY A 46 2.96 -27.49 12.41
CA GLY A 46 3.75 -27.49 13.64
C GLY A 46 4.79 -28.60 13.67
N LYS A 47 5.91 -28.37 14.37
CA LYS A 47 7.01 -29.35 14.45
C LYS A 47 6.55 -30.64 15.12
N GLY A 48 6.71 -31.75 14.43
CA GLY A 48 6.31 -33.08 14.91
C GLY A 48 4.83 -33.41 14.72
N VAL A 49 4.05 -32.52 14.09
CA VAL A 49 2.67 -32.81 13.70
C VAL A 49 2.69 -33.55 12.36
N PRO A 50 1.98 -34.68 12.21
CA PRO A 50 1.93 -35.41 10.95
C PRO A 50 1.31 -34.56 9.83
N VAL A 51 1.88 -34.65 8.64
CA VAL A 51 1.32 -34.02 7.44
C VAL A 51 -0.02 -34.68 7.13
N PRO A 52 -1.12 -33.92 6.94
CA PRO A 52 -2.41 -34.50 6.61
C PRO A 52 -2.34 -35.23 5.27
N GLU A 53 -3.15 -36.28 5.12
CA GLU A 53 -3.27 -36.98 3.84
C GLU A 53 -3.99 -36.10 2.81
N CYS A 54 -3.52 -36.15 1.56
CA CYS A 54 -4.21 -35.47 0.47
C CYS A 54 -5.40 -36.32 0.03
N PRO A 55 -6.63 -35.77 -0.03
CA PRO A 55 -7.80 -36.52 -0.50
C PRO A 55 -7.67 -37.04 -1.94
N ILE A 56 -6.75 -36.45 -2.70
CA ILE A 56 -6.37 -36.87 -4.06
C ILE A 56 -4.94 -37.37 -3.94
N GLN A 57 -4.61 -38.56 -4.43
CA GLN A 57 -3.28 -39.20 -4.32
C GLN A 57 -2.15 -38.30 -4.87
N SER A 58 -1.71 -37.34 -4.07
CA SER A 58 -0.78 -36.28 -4.43
C SER A 58 0.01 -35.87 -3.18
N LEU A 59 1.24 -35.42 -3.40
CA LEU A 59 2.12 -34.97 -2.34
C LEU A 59 1.71 -33.59 -1.85
N ILE A 60 1.50 -33.46 -0.54
CA ILE A 60 1.31 -32.16 0.11
C ILE A 60 2.68 -31.57 0.44
N LYS A 61 2.95 -30.37 -0.08
CA LYS A 61 4.11 -29.58 0.33
C LYS A 61 3.84 -29.01 1.71
N SER A 62 4.73 -29.25 2.66
CA SER A 62 4.63 -28.69 4.02
C SER A 62 5.93 -28.05 4.47
N ILE A 63 5.80 -27.01 5.29
CA ILE A 63 6.91 -26.29 5.91
C ILE A 63 6.64 -26.07 7.40
N HIS A 64 7.70 -25.76 8.12
CA HIS A 64 7.65 -25.42 9.54
C HIS A 64 8.14 -23.99 9.70
N ASN A 65 7.29 -23.10 10.23
CA ASN A 65 7.60 -21.67 10.29
C ASN A 65 6.81 -21.00 11.42
N THR A 66 7.23 -19.80 11.81
CA THR A 66 6.60 -18.96 12.86
C THR A 66 5.53 -18.01 12.30
N VAL A 67 5.18 -18.17 11.02
CA VAL A 67 4.17 -17.37 10.33
C VAL A 67 2.76 -17.71 10.79
N THR A 68 1.85 -16.75 10.62
CA THR A 68 0.44 -16.88 11.08
C THR A 68 -0.53 -17.39 10.01
N TRP A 69 -0.07 -17.56 8.77
CA TRP A 69 -0.88 -18.19 7.71
C TRP A 69 -0.74 -19.71 7.76
N LEU A 70 -1.85 -20.39 7.49
CA LEU A 70 -1.93 -21.85 7.52
C LEU A 70 -1.48 -22.47 6.20
N THR A 71 -1.83 -21.85 5.08
CA THR A 71 -1.42 -22.31 3.75
C THR A 71 -1.18 -21.11 2.83
N PHE A 72 -0.40 -21.34 1.78
CA PHE A 72 -0.19 -20.35 0.72
C PHE A 72 0.07 -21.01 -0.64
N TRP A 73 -0.15 -20.24 -1.70
CA TRP A 73 0.18 -20.60 -3.08
C TRP A 73 0.48 -19.35 -3.91
N ASN A 74 1.14 -19.53 -5.05
CA ASN A 74 1.39 -18.42 -5.99
C ASN A 74 0.09 -17.97 -6.67
N ASP A 75 -0.09 -16.66 -6.87
CA ASP A 75 -1.22 -16.18 -7.66
C ASP A 75 -1.05 -16.58 -9.15
N PRO A 76 -2.07 -17.22 -9.75
CA PRO A 76 -1.96 -17.76 -11.11
C PRO A 76 -1.92 -16.66 -12.19
N ILE A 77 -2.23 -15.40 -11.85
CA ILE A 77 -2.11 -14.24 -12.73
C ILE A 77 -0.76 -13.55 -12.53
N ASN A 78 -0.34 -13.41 -11.28
CA ASN A 78 0.90 -12.74 -10.92
C ASN A 78 1.75 -13.66 -10.04
N PRO A 79 2.64 -14.49 -10.63
CA PRO A 79 3.42 -15.46 -9.88
C PRO A 79 4.38 -14.89 -8.82
N LYS A 80 4.56 -13.56 -8.79
CA LYS A 80 5.34 -12.86 -7.73
C LYS A 80 4.51 -12.54 -6.49
N GLU A 81 3.19 -12.70 -6.58
CA GLU A 81 2.25 -12.51 -5.48
C GLU A 81 1.78 -13.87 -4.98
N PHE A 82 1.43 -13.91 -3.70
CA PHE A 82 1.04 -15.13 -3.01
C PHE A 82 -0.33 -14.92 -2.41
N ASN A 83 -1.17 -15.94 -2.49
CA ASN A 83 -2.43 -16.03 -1.77
C ASN A 83 -2.21 -16.84 -0.50
N TYR A 84 -2.91 -16.46 0.57
CA TYR A 84 -2.72 -17.04 1.90
C TYR A 84 -4.06 -17.38 2.53
N VAL A 85 -4.09 -18.46 3.31
CA VAL A 85 -5.20 -18.81 4.21
C VAL A 85 -4.78 -18.44 5.62
N PHE A 86 -5.62 -17.66 6.30
CA PHE A 86 -5.39 -17.23 7.67
C PHE A 86 -6.47 -17.79 8.59
N LEU A 87 -6.23 -17.74 9.90
CA LEU A 87 -7.31 -17.85 10.87
C LEU A 87 -8.37 -16.76 10.65
N ALA A 88 -9.61 -17.08 11.00
CA ALA A 88 -10.72 -16.15 10.93
C ALA A 88 -10.49 -14.93 11.83
N ALA A 89 -11.16 -13.82 11.51
CA ALA A 89 -11.01 -12.57 12.25
C ALA A 89 -11.34 -12.69 13.75
N GLY A 90 -12.24 -13.62 14.12
CA GLY A 90 -12.59 -13.90 15.51
C GLY A 90 -11.59 -14.77 16.28
N SER A 91 -10.46 -15.16 15.67
CA SER A 91 -9.44 -15.97 16.36
C SER A 91 -8.63 -15.15 17.35
N ALA A 92 -8.09 -15.79 18.38
CA ALA A 92 -7.30 -15.10 19.41
C ALA A 92 -6.10 -14.34 18.83
N LEU A 93 -5.37 -14.96 17.89
CA LEU A 93 -4.20 -14.33 17.24
C LEU A 93 -4.57 -13.07 16.44
N LYS A 94 -5.71 -13.10 15.74
CA LYS A 94 -6.20 -11.92 15.00
C LYS A 94 -6.71 -10.85 15.94
N GLY A 95 -7.45 -11.23 16.98
CA GLY A 95 -7.93 -10.31 18.02
C GLY A 95 -6.79 -9.60 18.75
N GLN A 96 -5.73 -10.32 19.13
CA GLN A 96 -4.57 -9.73 19.78
C GLN A 96 -3.83 -8.75 18.86
N SER A 97 -3.65 -9.11 17.58
CA SER A 97 -3.05 -8.21 16.58
C SER A 97 -3.85 -6.93 16.39
N ASP A 98 -5.19 -7.04 16.35
CA ASP A 98 -6.08 -5.89 16.21
C ASP A 98 -6.07 -5.02 17.48
N LYS A 99 -6.07 -5.63 18.67
CA LYS A 99 -5.91 -4.92 19.94
C LYS A 99 -4.62 -4.10 19.97
N GLU A 100 -3.48 -4.70 19.65
CA GLU A 100 -2.18 -4.01 19.60
C GLU A 100 -2.16 -2.86 18.60
N LYS A 101 -2.83 -3.03 17.45
CA LYS A 101 -2.99 -1.96 16.46
C LYS A 101 -3.76 -0.77 17.05
N TYR A 102 -4.85 -0.99 17.78
CA TYR A 102 -5.60 0.08 18.43
C TYR A 102 -4.83 0.72 19.59
N GLU A 103 -4.11 -0.07 20.40
CA GLU A 103 -3.26 0.45 21.48
C GLU A 103 -2.16 1.38 20.93
N LYS A 104 -1.56 1.05 19.79
CA LYS A 104 -0.61 1.94 19.09
C LYS A 104 -1.26 3.26 18.67
N ALA A 105 -2.49 3.22 18.16
CA ALA A 105 -3.22 4.44 17.77
C ALA A 105 -3.59 5.29 19.00
N ILE A 106 -3.96 4.67 20.11
CA ILE A 106 -4.20 5.35 21.39
C ILE A 106 -2.91 6.01 21.87
N ASN A 107 -1.79 5.28 21.88
CA ASN A 107 -0.50 5.83 22.29
C ASN A 107 -0.05 7.01 21.40
N LEU A 108 -0.32 6.94 20.09
CA LEU A 108 -0.06 8.05 19.17
C LEU A 108 -0.83 9.32 19.55
N THR A 109 -2.04 9.17 20.10
CA THR A 109 -2.87 10.31 20.54
C THR A 109 -2.18 11.11 21.66
N ASN A 110 -1.45 10.44 22.55
CA ASN A 110 -0.67 11.12 23.60
C ASN A 110 0.52 11.94 23.06
N HIS A 111 0.99 11.62 21.85
CA HIS A 111 2.17 12.23 21.24
C HIS A 111 1.83 13.16 20.08
N ILE A 112 0.56 13.22 19.65
CA ILE A 112 0.18 13.86 18.40
C ILE A 112 0.50 15.36 18.40
N GLU A 113 0.27 16.06 19.51
CA GLU A 113 0.53 17.50 19.59
C GLU A 113 2.02 17.83 19.46
N ASN A 114 2.90 17.02 20.05
CA ASN A 114 4.35 17.16 19.90
C ASN A 114 4.80 16.90 18.45
N ILE A 115 4.21 15.90 17.79
CA ILE A 115 4.47 15.61 16.37
C ILE A 115 4.04 16.79 15.50
N ARG A 116 2.86 17.36 15.76
CA ARG A 116 2.32 18.53 15.06
C ARG A 116 3.18 19.76 15.23
N ALA A 117 3.61 20.06 16.45
CA ALA A 117 4.55 21.15 16.71
C ALA A 117 5.87 20.94 15.97
N THR A 118 6.39 19.72 15.96
CA THR A 118 7.66 19.36 15.31
C THR A 118 7.60 19.52 13.80
N TYR A 119 6.61 18.93 13.13
CA TYR A 119 6.51 19.09 11.68
C TYR A 119 6.22 20.55 11.31
N THR A 120 5.41 21.28 12.09
CA THR A 120 5.07 22.68 11.80
C THR A 120 6.31 23.57 11.84
N LYS A 121 7.18 23.39 12.83
CA LYS A 121 8.49 24.05 12.90
C LYS A 121 9.37 23.68 11.71
N ASN A 122 9.37 22.41 11.32
CA ASN A 122 10.25 21.92 10.26
C ASN A 122 9.80 22.33 8.84
N LEU A 123 8.55 22.81 8.65
CA LEU A 123 8.09 23.34 7.36
C LEU A 123 8.91 24.54 6.88
N THR A 124 9.47 25.34 7.80
CA THR A 124 10.29 26.52 7.49
C THR A 124 11.79 26.29 7.66
N SER A 125 12.21 25.05 7.97
CA SER A 125 13.63 24.69 8.17
C SER A 125 14.48 25.02 6.93
N LYS A 126 15.77 25.36 7.12
CA LYS A 126 16.71 25.48 5.99
C LYS A 126 17.11 24.11 5.42
N ASP A 127 17.03 23.06 6.24
CA ASP A 127 17.31 21.68 5.85
C ASP A 127 16.16 21.12 4.99
N VAL A 128 16.48 20.84 3.72
CA VAL A 128 15.56 20.30 2.71
C VAL A 128 14.97 18.97 3.15
N ARG A 129 15.74 18.09 3.80
CA ARG A 129 15.27 16.77 4.25
C ARG A 129 14.20 16.93 5.34
N LYS A 130 14.46 17.82 6.31
CA LYS A 130 13.50 18.12 7.39
C LYS A 130 12.22 18.75 6.84
N LYS A 131 12.31 19.63 5.84
CA LYS A 131 11.15 20.20 5.16
C LYS A 131 10.31 19.14 4.44
N GLN A 132 10.93 18.24 3.69
CA GLN A 132 10.22 17.19 2.97
C GLN A 132 9.49 16.22 3.90
N ILE A 133 10.15 15.78 4.98
CA ILE A 133 9.51 14.94 6.01
C ILE A 133 8.34 15.70 6.65
N ALA A 134 8.52 16.96 7.01
CA ALA A 134 7.48 17.77 7.61
C ALA A 134 6.23 17.91 6.72
N VAL A 135 6.42 18.17 5.42
CA VAL A 135 5.32 18.25 4.44
C VAL A 135 4.62 16.90 4.31
N ALA A 136 5.37 15.80 4.17
CA ALA A 136 4.78 14.46 4.06
C ALA A 136 3.97 14.09 5.32
N THR A 137 4.53 14.31 6.51
CA THR A 137 3.84 14.05 7.78
C THR A 137 2.59 14.92 7.94
N TYR A 138 2.65 16.20 7.55
CA TYR A 138 1.48 17.09 7.56
C TYR A 138 0.35 16.58 6.65
N LEU A 139 0.68 16.16 5.42
CA LEU A 139 -0.31 15.64 4.48
C LEU A 139 -0.93 14.33 4.98
N ILE A 140 -0.15 13.44 5.59
CA ILE A 140 -0.66 12.21 6.19
C ILE A 140 -1.60 12.53 7.38
N ASP A 141 -1.20 13.42 8.29
CA ASP A 141 -2.02 13.81 9.47
C ASP A 141 -3.33 14.50 9.05
N LYS A 142 -3.27 15.50 8.15
CA LYS A 142 -4.44 16.33 7.82
C LYS A 142 -5.35 15.77 6.74
N LEU A 143 -4.80 15.02 5.79
CA LEU A 143 -5.56 14.52 4.65
C LEU A 143 -5.77 12.99 4.69
N ALA A 144 -5.21 12.31 5.71
CA ALA A 144 -5.26 10.86 5.84
C ALA A 144 -4.80 10.14 4.57
N ILE A 145 -3.79 10.72 3.89
CA ILE A 145 -3.21 10.10 2.69
C ILE A 145 -2.62 8.76 3.10
N ARG A 146 -3.11 7.70 2.49
CA ARG A 146 -2.55 6.38 2.65
C ARG A 146 -1.29 6.29 1.80
N THR A 147 -0.23 5.78 2.40
CA THR A 147 0.90 5.25 1.64
C THR A 147 0.45 3.91 1.05
N GLU A 148 -0.33 3.94 -0.03
CA GLU A 148 -0.68 2.71 -0.73
C GLU A 148 0.54 2.19 -1.50
N ASN A 149 0.82 0.90 -1.32
CA ASN A 149 1.80 0.12 -2.07
C ASN A 149 1.20 -0.44 -3.38
N GLU A 150 0.05 0.06 -3.84
CA GLU A 150 -0.55 -0.39 -5.09
C GLU A 150 0.18 0.22 -6.29
N LYS A 151 0.47 -0.67 -7.25
CA LYS A 151 1.04 -0.33 -8.56
C LYS A 151 0.04 0.51 -9.33
N VAL A 152 0.03 1.82 -9.12
CA VAL A 152 -0.22 2.71 -10.26
C VAL A 152 1.08 2.69 -11.05
N LYS A 153 1.22 1.68 -11.92
CA LYS A 153 2.07 1.87 -13.08
C LYS A 153 1.42 3.00 -13.86
N PHE A 154 1.90 4.22 -13.69
CA PHE A 154 1.90 5.12 -14.83
C PHE A 154 2.75 4.40 -15.86
N ASP A 155 2.10 3.71 -16.77
CA ASP A 155 2.79 3.18 -17.92
C ASP A 155 3.32 4.40 -18.68
N LEU A 156 4.59 4.70 -18.45
CA LEU A 156 5.34 5.70 -19.20
C LEU A 156 5.72 5.13 -20.59
N SER A 157 5.16 3.99 -21.00
CA SER A 157 5.03 3.73 -22.42
C SER A 157 4.25 4.90 -23.02
N PHE A 158 4.88 5.61 -23.95
CA PHE A 158 4.32 6.75 -24.67
C PHE A 158 3.17 6.30 -25.61
N GLY A 159 2.20 5.54 -25.10
CA GLY A 159 1.04 5.04 -25.80
C GLY A 159 -0.24 5.65 -25.22
N SER A 160 -0.71 6.72 -25.86
CA SER A 160 -2.09 7.24 -25.80
C SER A 160 -2.78 7.28 -24.41
N VAL A 161 -2.14 7.88 -23.41
CA VAL A 161 -2.85 8.35 -22.22
C VAL A 161 -3.49 9.70 -22.56
N ARG A 162 -4.82 9.80 -22.46
CA ARG A 162 -5.53 11.06 -22.70
C ARG A 162 -5.00 12.09 -21.71
N GLU A 163 -4.78 13.32 -22.14
CA GLU A 163 -4.22 14.39 -21.31
C GLU A 163 -5.01 14.64 -20.01
N GLN A 164 -6.30 14.31 -20.01
CA GLN A 164 -7.18 14.34 -18.82
C GLN A 164 -6.81 13.31 -17.74
N ASP A 165 -6.19 12.17 -18.08
CA ASP A 165 -5.76 11.15 -17.12
C ASP A 165 -4.42 11.50 -16.45
N ARG A 166 -3.73 12.55 -16.93
CA ARG A 166 -2.48 13.05 -16.33
C ARG A 166 -2.71 13.87 -15.06
N TYR A 167 -3.91 14.39 -14.86
CA TYR A 167 -4.23 15.31 -13.78
C TYR A 167 -5.33 14.75 -12.87
N LEU A 168 -5.21 15.03 -11.57
CA LEU A 168 -6.31 14.75 -10.65
C LEU A 168 -7.57 15.56 -11.04
N PRO A 169 -8.79 15.03 -10.85
CA PRO A 169 -10.01 15.79 -11.15
C PRO A 169 -10.05 17.15 -10.44
N ILE A 170 -10.30 18.22 -11.20
CA ILE A 170 -10.29 19.61 -10.67
C ILE A 170 -11.31 19.82 -9.53
N ALA A 171 -12.41 19.05 -9.54
CA ALA A 171 -13.41 19.06 -8.47
C ALA A 171 -12.82 18.58 -7.13
N ASN A 172 -11.95 17.57 -7.16
CA ASN A 172 -11.27 17.08 -5.96
C ASN A 172 -10.28 18.12 -5.43
N ILE A 173 -9.49 18.72 -6.32
CA ILE A 173 -8.56 19.82 -5.98
C ILE A 173 -9.32 20.99 -5.36
N SER A 174 -10.39 21.44 -6.01
CA SER A 174 -11.23 22.55 -5.54
C SER A 174 -11.82 22.26 -4.15
N ARG A 175 -12.28 21.02 -3.89
CA ARG A 175 -12.83 20.63 -2.58
C ARG A 175 -11.77 20.65 -1.48
N ILE A 176 -10.56 20.20 -1.78
CA ILE A 176 -9.43 20.21 -0.83
C ILE A 176 -9.00 21.65 -0.54
N MET A 177 -8.77 22.45 -1.58
CA MET A 177 -8.42 23.87 -1.44
C MET A 177 -9.47 24.64 -0.64
N LYS A 178 -10.77 24.34 -0.85
CA LYS A 178 -11.87 25.03 -0.16
C LYS A 178 -11.89 24.74 1.35
N ARG A 179 -11.40 23.58 1.80
CA ARG A 179 -11.27 23.26 3.24
C ARG A 179 -10.22 24.11 3.96
N ALA A 180 -9.25 24.63 3.22
CA ALA A 180 -8.20 25.50 3.76
C ALA A 180 -8.61 26.99 3.77
N LEU A 181 -9.80 27.32 3.26
CA LEU A 181 -10.31 28.69 3.16
C LEU A 181 -11.53 28.91 4.07
N PRO A 182 -11.83 30.16 4.44
CA PRO A 182 -13.07 30.49 5.12
C PRO A 182 -14.31 30.06 4.32
N PRO A 183 -15.49 29.87 4.95
CA PRO A 183 -16.71 29.39 4.29
C PRO A 183 -17.05 30.16 3.00
N ASN A 184 -16.84 31.48 3.00
CA ASN A 184 -17.15 32.37 1.88
C ASN A 184 -16.00 32.55 0.88
N GLY A 185 -14.82 31.97 1.12
CA GLY A 185 -13.62 32.19 0.29
C GLY A 185 -13.75 31.59 -1.12
N LYS A 186 -13.69 32.41 -2.17
CA LYS A 186 -13.72 31.94 -3.56
C LYS A 186 -12.32 31.52 -4.00
N ILE A 187 -12.24 30.49 -4.84
CA ILE A 187 -10.99 30.03 -5.46
C ILE A 187 -11.09 30.34 -6.96
N VAL A 188 -10.19 31.19 -7.44
CA VAL A 188 -10.05 31.52 -8.85
C VAL A 188 -9.58 30.30 -9.66
N LYS A 189 -9.95 30.22 -10.94
CA LYS A 189 -9.66 29.08 -11.81
C LYS A 189 -8.15 28.78 -11.87
N ASP A 190 -7.34 29.81 -12.14
CA ASP A 190 -5.88 29.68 -12.29
C ASP A 190 -5.21 29.09 -11.04
N ALA A 191 -5.73 29.40 -9.85
CA ALA A 191 -5.23 28.82 -8.61
C ALA A 191 -5.54 27.33 -8.51
N LYS A 192 -6.70 26.88 -9.00
CA LYS A 192 -7.05 25.45 -9.04
C LYS A 192 -6.17 24.72 -10.03
N ASP A 193 -5.96 25.29 -11.21
CA ASP A 193 -5.16 24.71 -12.28
C ASP A 193 -3.68 24.61 -11.84
N THR A 194 -3.14 25.68 -11.25
CA THR A 194 -1.78 25.69 -10.68
C THR A 194 -1.60 24.61 -9.61
N VAL A 195 -2.55 24.48 -8.68
CA VAL A 195 -2.47 23.46 -7.62
C VAL A 195 -2.66 22.06 -8.20
N GLN A 196 -3.50 21.88 -9.21
CA GLN A 196 -3.70 20.62 -9.90
C GLN A 196 -2.40 20.16 -10.57
N GLU A 197 -1.70 21.05 -11.27
CA GLU A 197 -0.39 20.78 -11.86
C GLU A 197 0.65 20.42 -10.80
N CYS A 198 0.79 21.26 -9.76
CA CYS A 198 1.76 21.04 -8.69
C CYS A 198 1.55 19.71 -7.96
N VAL A 199 0.29 19.35 -7.66
CA VAL A 199 -0.03 18.10 -6.96
C VAL A 199 0.19 16.90 -7.87
N SER A 200 -0.16 17.00 -9.16
CA SER A 200 0.04 15.90 -10.11
C SER A 200 1.54 15.67 -10.35
N GLU A 201 2.33 16.73 -10.46
CA GLU A 201 3.78 16.66 -10.53
C GLU A 201 4.37 16.03 -9.25
N PHE A 202 3.95 16.51 -8.06
CA PHE A 202 4.40 15.94 -6.80
C PHE A 202 4.11 14.43 -6.69
N ILE A 203 2.91 13.98 -7.07
CA ILE A 203 2.53 12.56 -7.08
C ILE A 203 3.42 11.78 -8.05
N SER A 204 3.70 12.32 -9.24
CA SER A 204 4.62 11.69 -10.20
C SER A 204 6.02 11.49 -9.58
N PHE A 205 6.55 12.48 -8.86
CA PHE A 205 7.85 12.33 -8.18
C PHE A 205 7.83 11.29 -7.05
N ILE A 206 6.81 11.28 -6.21
CA ILE A 206 6.66 10.24 -5.18
C ILE A 206 6.51 8.85 -5.81
N THR A 207 5.83 8.76 -6.95
CA THR A 207 5.73 7.52 -7.74
C THR A 207 7.11 7.04 -8.20
N ARG A 208 8.01 7.95 -8.59
CA ARG A 208 9.41 7.61 -8.94
C ARG A 208 10.22 7.08 -7.74
N ALA A 209 9.96 7.55 -6.52
CA ALA A 209 10.56 6.98 -5.30
C ALA A 209 10.16 5.51 -5.13
N SER A 210 8.87 5.22 -5.37
CA SER A 210 8.34 3.86 -5.37
C SER A 210 8.99 2.99 -6.44
N ASP A 211 9.11 3.48 -7.68
CA ASP A 211 9.77 2.76 -8.76
C ASP A 211 11.23 2.42 -8.45
N LYS A 212 11.96 3.34 -7.81
CA LYS A 212 13.34 3.11 -7.38
C LYS A 212 13.41 2.05 -6.29
N CYS A 213 12.59 2.16 -5.25
CA CYS A 213 12.49 1.16 -4.19
C CYS A 213 12.25 -0.24 -4.77
N GLN A 214 11.36 -0.36 -5.75
CA GLN A 214 11.06 -1.61 -6.43
C GLN A 214 12.22 -2.12 -7.29
N LYS A 215 12.93 -1.25 -8.02
CA LYS A 215 14.14 -1.62 -8.77
C LYS A 215 15.22 -2.18 -7.86
N GLU A 216 15.31 -1.66 -6.64
CA GLU A 216 16.23 -2.14 -5.60
C GLU A 216 15.70 -3.38 -4.84
N LYS A 217 14.60 -4.00 -5.33
CA LYS A 217 13.95 -5.19 -4.73
C LYS A 217 13.48 -4.97 -3.29
N ARG A 218 13.31 -3.72 -2.87
CA ARG A 218 12.78 -3.36 -1.55
C ARG A 218 11.27 -3.21 -1.65
N LYS A 219 10.56 -3.73 -0.65
CA LYS A 219 9.08 -3.70 -0.56
C LYS A 219 8.54 -2.45 0.15
N THR A 220 9.43 -1.69 0.79
CA THR A 220 9.09 -0.54 1.62
C THR A 220 9.92 0.65 1.17
N VAL A 221 9.23 1.69 0.69
CA VAL A 221 9.82 3.00 0.42
C VAL A 221 10.30 3.56 1.75
N ASN A 222 11.59 3.87 1.85
CA ASN A 222 12.17 4.46 3.04
C ASN A 222 12.35 5.98 2.86
N GLY A 223 12.85 6.65 3.90
CA GLY A 223 13.12 8.09 3.81
C GLY A 223 14.07 8.45 2.67
N GLU A 224 15.09 7.65 2.40
CA GLU A 224 16.10 7.94 1.36
C GLU A 224 15.54 7.92 -0.05
N ASP A 225 14.58 7.04 -0.35
CA ASP A 225 13.88 6.99 -1.63
C ASP A 225 13.10 8.29 -1.89
N LEU A 226 12.40 8.76 -0.86
CA LEU A 226 11.64 10.01 -0.92
C LEU A 226 12.59 11.21 -1.07
N LEU A 227 13.68 11.23 -0.32
CA LEU A 227 14.70 12.26 -0.41
C LEU A 227 15.36 12.29 -1.80
N TRP A 228 15.60 11.14 -2.41
CA TRP A 228 16.12 11.03 -3.77
C TRP A 228 15.13 11.53 -4.83
N ALA A 229 13.86 11.14 -4.72
CA ALA A 229 12.84 11.62 -5.65
C ALA A 229 12.65 13.14 -5.54
N MET A 230 12.65 13.66 -4.31
CA MET A 230 12.46 15.07 -4.05
C MET A 230 13.71 15.92 -4.33
N SER A 231 14.93 15.37 -4.25
CA SER A 231 16.14 16.07 -4.72
C SER A 231 16.15 16.21 -6.24
N THR A 232 15.57 15.25 -6.95
CA THR A 232 15.34 15.30 -8.40
C THR A 232 14.30 16.37 -8.75
N PHE A 233 13.27 16.56 -7.92
CA PHE A 233 12.29 17.65 -8.07
C PHE A 233 12.95 19.04 -8.02
N THR A 234 13.82 19.26 -7.03
CA THR A 234 14.51 20.56 -6.87
C THR A 234 15.56 20.83 -7.96
N THR A 235 16.24 19.81 -8.48
CA THR A 235 17.26 19.98 -9.54
C THR A 235 16.64 20.18 -10.92
N THR A 236 15.46 19.61 -11.19
CA THR A 236 14.77 19.78 -12.48
C THR A 236 14.28 21.22 -12.66
N LYS A 237 13.80 21.88 -11.58
CA LYS A 237 13.42 23.31 -11.61
C LYS A 237 14.60 24.29 -11.77
N HIS A 238 15.84 23.87 -11.54
CA HIS A 238 17.02 24.68 -11.85
C HIS A 238 17.54 24.47 -13.28
N ARG A 239 17.03 23.48 -14.01
CA ARG A 239 17.36 23.26 -15.44
C ARG A 239 16.34 23.84 -16.42
N VAL A 240 15.20 24.31 -15.94
CA VAL A 240 14.18 25.00 -16.75
C VAL A 240 14.10 26.45 -16.29
N ASN A 241 15.15 27.21 -16.61
CA ASN A 241 15.16 28.66 -16.64
C ASN A 241 16.17 29.08 -17.71
N TYR A 242 15.70 29.10 -18.96
CA TYR A 242 15.86 30.18 -19.94
C TYR A 242 14.68 30.10 -20.90
#